data_AF-A0A968K8S3-F1
#
_entry.id   AF-A0A968K8S3-F1
#
_cell.length_a   1.000
_cell.length_b   1.000
_cell.length_c   1.000
_cell.angle_alpha   90.00
_cell.angle_beta   90.00
_cell.angle_gamma   90.00
#
_symmetry.space_group_name_H-M   'P 1'
#
loop_
_entity.id
_entity.type
_entity.pdbx_description
1 polymer ?
#
loop_
_entity_poly.entity_id
_entity_poly.type
_entity_poly.pdbx_seq_one_letter_code
_entity_poly.pdbx_strand_id
1 'polypeptide(L)'
;MIVIDLEIDSVVYANNYRKLLVPASNAKIVTSAAALMFLGQDFRFRTYLGIDGQIRSGRLRGDIVVQGSGDPNFSLENIEHFVIALKERGIREIEGNIVLDDSYFTEERLPVGWAWHYLDARYAAEVSALSLNRNVVNVHIESTRPGQPANVTIEPFTRYVK
;
A
#
# COMPACT_ATOMS: atom_id res chain seq x y z
N MET A 1 5.28 24.71 22.90
CA MET A 1 4.29 25.42 22.07
C MET A 1 4.90 26.71 21.56
N ILE A 2 4.67 27.00 20.28
CA ILE A 2 5.00 28.27 19.65
C ILE A 2 3.81 28.67 18.79
N VAL A 3 3.49 29.95 18.78
CA VAL A 3 2.47 30.55 17.92
C VAL A 3 3.13 31.72 17.20
N ILE A 4 3.07 31.69 15.87
CA ILE A 4 3.68 32.68 14.99
C ILE A 4 2.54 33.34 14.21
N ASP A 5 2.56 34.67 14.16
CA ASP A 5 1.77 35.44 13.22
C ASP A 5 2.48 35.45 11.87
N LEU A 6 1.82 34.95 10.82
CA LEU A 6 2.40 34.82 9.49
C LEU A 6 2.39 36.13 8.69
N GLU A 7 1.56 37.12 9.05
CA GLU A 7 1.48 38.40 8.33
C GLU A 7 2.66 39.31 8.70
N ILE A 8 3.00 39.34 9.99
CA ILE A 8 4.08 40.17 10.53
C ILE A 8 5.35 39.37 10.88
N ASP A 9 5.37 38.06 10.55
CA ASP A 9 6.47 37.11 10.79
C ASP A 9 7.06 37.20 12.20
N SER A 10 6.19 37.14 13.22
CA SER A 10 6.59 37.36 14.62
C SER A 10 5.99 36.35 15.58
N VAL A 11 6.74 36.05 16.65
CA VAL A 11 6.29 35.12 17.70
C VAL A 11 5.31 35.84 18.63
N VAL A 12 4.06 35.38 18.62
CA VAL A 12 3.00 35.91 19.50
C VAL A 12 3.00 35.19 20.86
N TYR A 13 3.40 33.93 20.88
CA TYR A 13 3.51 33.14 22.11
C TYR A 13 4.58 32.06 22.02
N ALA A 14 5.33 31.84 23.10
CA ALA A 14 6.32 30.78 23.20
C ALA A 14 6.38 30.16 24.59
N ASN A 15 6.35 28.83 24.64
CA ASN A 15 6.53 28.04 25.87
C ASN A 15 7.31 26.76 25.55
N ASN A 16 8.50 26.59 26.11
CA ASN A 16 9.40 25.44 25.87
C ASN A 16 9.60 25.11 24.37
N TYR A 17 9.54 26.10 23.48
CA TYR A 17 9.48 25.88 22.03
C TYR A 17 10.74 25.27 21.42
N ARG A 18 11.88 25.33 22.13
CA ARG A 18 13.14 24.70 21.73
C ARG A 18 13.33 23.29 22.28
N LYS A 19 12.41 22.79 23.12
CA LYS A 19 12.49 21.44 23.68
C LYS A 19 12.15 20.43 22.57
N LEU A 20 13.04 19.45 22.38
CA LEU A 20 12.79 18.33 21.47
C LEU A 20 11.67 17.43 22.02
N LEU A 21 10.74 17.06 21.14
CA LEU A 21 9.58 16.22 21.45
C LEU A 21 9.38 15.19 20.33
N VAL A 22 8.74 14.06 20.64
CA VAL A 22 8.27 13.13 19.62
C VAL A 22 7.07 13.78 18.90
N PRO A 23 7.14 14.02 17.58
CA PRO A 23 6.11 14.78 16.88
C PRO A 23 4.81 14.00 16.65
N ALA A 24 4.82 12.68 16.85
CA ALA A 24 3.75 11.78 16.43
C ALA A 24 3.37 12.06 14.96
N SER A 25 2.08 12.09 14.62
CA SER A 25 1.63 12.35 13.25
C SER A 25 1.97 13.75 12.72
N ASN A 26 2.45 14.70 13.54
CA ASN A 26 2.92 15.99 13.02
C ASN A 26 4.18 15.83 12.13
N ALA A 27 4.90 14.70 12.22
CA ALA A 27 5.97 14.37 11.28
C ALA A 27 5.50 14.40 9.81
N LYS A 28 4.22 14.10 9.56
CA LYS A 28 3.62 14.11 8.22
C LYS A 28 3.68 15.48 7.55
N ILE A 29 3.75 16.58 8.31
CA ILE A 29 3.88 17.93 7.72
C ILE A 29 5.18 18.05 6.94
N VAL A 30 6.30 17.63 7.54
CA VAL A 30 7.63 17.68 6.91
C VAL A 30 7.71 16.69 5.76
N THR A 31 7.20 15.47 5.94
CA THR A 31 7.16 14.45 4.88
C THR A 31 6.35 14.91 3.67
N SER A 32 5.17 15.50 3.87
CA SER A 32 4.34 16.02 2.78
C SER A 32 5.00 17.19 2.06
N ALA A 33 5.63 18.12 2.79
CA ALA A 33 6.38 19.21 2.18
C ALA A 33 7.54 18.70 1.31
N ALA A 34 8.33 17.74 1.83
CA ALA A 34 9.39 17.10 1.06
C ALA A 34 8.85 16.37 -0.18
N ALA A 35 7.77 15.59 -0.04
CA ALA A 35 7.14 14.89 -1.16
C ALA A 35 6.71 15.87 -2.27
N LEU A 36 6.07 16.99 -1.91
CA LEU A 36 5.69 18.03 -2.87
C LEU A 36 6.91 18.67 -3.55
N MET A 37 7.99 18.93 -2.81
CA MET A 37 9.21 19.51 -3.36
C MET A 37 9.95 18.58 -4.32
N PHE A 38 10.04 17.28 -4.00
CA PHE A 38 10.85 16.34 -4.77
C PHE A 38 10.08 15.60 -5.86
N LEU A 39 8.80 15.28 -5.62
CA LEU A 39 7.97 14.53 -6.58
C LEU A 39 7.09 15.46 -7.41
N GLY A 40 6.71 16.62 -6.87
CA GLY A 40 5.73 17.52 -7.46
C GLY A 40 4.29 17.11 -7.17
N GLN A 41 3.37 18.08 -7.30
CA GLN A 41 1.93 17.88 -7.05
C GLN A 41 1.25 16.92 -8.04
N ASP A 42 1.81 16.79 -9.24
CA ASP A 42 1.27 15.96 -10.32
C ASP A 42 1.82 14.53 -10.30
N PHE A 43 2.69 14.21 -9.33
CA PHE A 43 3.20 12.86 -9.18
C PHE A 43 2.05 11.85 -9.01
N ARG A 44 2.18 10.71 -9.69
CA ARG A 44 1.28 9.57 -9.57
C ARG A 44 2.13 8.32 -9.47
N PHE A 45 1.83 7.49 -8.47
CA PHE A 45 2.33 6.12 -8.46
C PHE A 45 1.80 5.37 -9.67
N ARG A 46 2.53 4.34 -10.09
CA ARG A 46 2.16 3.49 -11.22
C ARG A 46 2.35 2.02 -10.86
N THR A 47 1.38 1.21 -11.23
CA THR A 47 1.52 -0.24 -11.24
C THR A 47 1.47 -0.69 -12.69
N TYR A 48 2.48 -1.43 -13.12
CA TYR A 48 2.66 -1.82 -14.51
C TYR A 48 2.22 -3.26 -14.70
N LEU A 49 1.58 -3.51 -15.85
CA LEU A 49 1.29 -4.85 -16.35
C LEU A 49 2.12 -5.10 -17.61
N GLY A 50 3.03 -6.05 -17.52
CA GLY A 50 3.89 -6.51 -18.61
C GLY A 50 3.59 -7.94 -19.01
N ILE A 51 4.00 -8.29 -20.22
CA ILE A 51 4.12 -9.68 -20.67
C ILE A 51 5.55 -9.87 -21.16
N ASP A 52 6.14 -11.02 -20.85
CA ASP A 52 7.40 -11.47 -21.43
C ASP A 52 7.12 -12.77 -22.19
N GLY A 53 7.01 -12.69 -23.52
CA GLY A 53 6.66 -13.85 -24.32
C GLY A 53 5.88 -13.53 -25.60
N GLN A 54 5.42 -14.58 -26.26
CA GLN A 54 4.63 -14.48 -27.49
C GLN A 54 3.20 -14.96 -27.29
N ILE A 55 2.25 -14.21 -27.83
CA ILE A 55 0.85 -14.61 -27.89
C ILE A 55 0.61 -15.39 -29.18
N ARG A 56 0.22 -16.66 -29.08
CA ARG A 56 -0.14 -17.50 -30.24
C ARG A 56 -1.43 -18.26 -29.97
N SER A 57 -2.40 -18.12 -30.87
CA SER A 57 -3.71 -18.80 -30.77
C SER A 57 -4.39 -18.61 -29.40
N GLY A 58 -4.23 -17.42 -28.82
CA GLY A 58 -4.78 -17.05 -27.51
C GLY A 58 -4.01 -17.56 -26.30
N ARG A 59 -2.82 -18.15 -26.50
CA ARG A 59 -1.92 -18.57 -25.41
C ARG A 59 -0.72 -17.65 -25.33
N LEU A 60 -0.43 -17.11 -24.15
CA LEU A 60 0.83 -16.45 -23.86
C LEU A 60 1.88 -17.51 -23.53
N ARG A 61 2.93 -17.64 -24.34
CA ARG A 61 4.11 -18.44 -24.02
C ARG A 61 5.14 -17.59 -23.33
N GLY A 62 5.16 -17.66 -22.01
CA GLY A 62 5.97 -16.83 -21.14
C GLY A 62 5.13 -16.20 -20.03
N ASP A 63 5.68 -15.17 -19.40
CA ASP A 63 5.24 -14.71 -18.08
C ASP A 63 4.40 -13.43 -18.17
N ILE A 64 3.49 -13.27 -17.21
CA ILE A 64 2.87 -11.98 -16.89
C ILE A 64 3.67 -11.37 -15.75
N VAL A 65 3.99 -10.09 -15.86
CA VAL A 65 4.68 -9.35 -14.79
C VAL A 65 3.79 -8.23 -14.30
N VAL A 66 3.52 -8.19 -13.00
CA VAL A 66 2.88 -7.07 -12.32
C VAL A 66 3.93 -6.38 -11.46
N GLN A 67 4.31 -5.17 -11.84
CA GLN A 67 5.36 -4.42 -11.16
C GLN A 67 4.77 -3.23 -10.41
N GLY A 68 4.99 -3.19 -9.09
CA GLY A 68 4.56 -2.09 -8.22
C GLY A 68 5.64 -1.03 -8.02
N SER A 69 5.24 0.23 -7.85
CA SER A 69 6.15 1.35 -7.49
C SER A 69 5.75 2.06 -6.19
N GLY A 70 4.88 1.44 -5.38
CA GLY A 70 4.41 1.95 -4.10
C GLY A 70 3.03 2.62 -4.13
N ASP A 71 2.16 2.29 -5.10
CA ASP A 71 0.78 2.80 -5.13
C ASP A 71 -0.02 2.29 -3.92
N PRO A 72 -0.37 3.15 -2.94
CA PRO A 72 -1.12 2.71 -1.76
C PRO A 72 -2.60 2.43 -2.06
N ASN A 73 -3.08 2.78 -3.26
CA ASN A 73 -4.48 2.63 -3.66
C ASN A 73 -4.70 1.50 -4.67
N PHE A 74 -3.67 0.73 -5.01
CA PHE A 74 -3.84 -0.44 -5.88
C PHE A 74 -4.82 -1.43 -5.24
N SER A 75 -5.81 -1.86 -6.02
CA SER A 75 -7.03 -2.52 -5.55
C SER A 75 -7.48 -3.64 -6.49
N LEU A 76 -8.51 -4.38 -6.08
CA LEU A 76 -9.12 -5.42 -6.92
C LEU A 76 -9.67 -4.87 -8.24
N GLU A 77 -10.21 -3.64 -8.24
CA GLU A 77 -10.68 -2.98 -9.47
C GLU A 77 -9.52 -2.80 -10.49
N ASN A 78 -8.32 -2.45 -10.00
CA ASN A 78 -7.15 -2.34 -10.88
C ASN A 78 -6.74 -3.71 -11.46
N ILE A 79 -6.88 -4.79 -10.68
CA ILE A 79 -6.65 -6.15 -11.17
C ILE A 79 -7.68 -6.53 -12.23
N GLU A 80 -8.95 -6.16 -12.06
CA GLU A 80 -9.99 -6.38 -13.08
C GLU A 80 -9.64 -5.68 -14.40
N HIS A 81 -9.17 -4.43 -14.34
CA HIS A 81 -8.67 -3.72 -15.51
C HIS A 81 -7.46 -4.41 -16.17
N PHE A 82 -6.54 -4.99 -15.39
CA PHE A 82 -5.44 -5.78 -15.93
C PHE A 82 -5.93 -7.04 -16.63
N VAL A 83 -6.89 -7.76 -16.04
CA VAL A 83 -7.51 -8.94 -16.66
C VAL A 83 -8.23 -8.59 -17.95
N ILE A 84 -8.95 -7.46 -17.99
CA ILE A 84 -9.60 -6.96 -19.21
C ILE A 84 -8.55 -6.67 -20.29
N ALA A 85 -7.49 -5.93 -19.96
CA ALA A 85 -6.43 -5.60 -20.91
C ALA A 85 -5.74 -6.84 -21.50
N LEU A 86 -5.51 -7.88 -20.69
CA LEU A 86 -4.95 -9.16 -21.16
C LEU A 86 -5.91 -9.87 -22.13
N LYS A 87 -7.20 -9.91 -21.80
CA LYS A 87 -8.25 -10.50 -22.66
C LYS A 87 -8.39 -9.75 -23.98
N GLU A 88 -8.32 -8.42 -23.96
CA GLU A 88 -8.36 -7.58 -25.17
C GLU A 88 -7.16 -7.83 -26.10
N ARG A 89 -6.01 -8.20 -25.53
CA ARG A 89 -4.85 -8.69 -26.30
C ARG A 89 -4.98 -10.14 -26.78
N GLY A 90 -6.13 -10.76 -26.55
CA GLY A 90 -6.44 -12.12 -26.97
C GLY A 90 -5.85 -13.21 -26.08
N ILE A 91 -5.25 -12.87 -24.93
CA ILE A 91 -4.70 -13.86 -23.99
C ILE A 91 -5.86 -14.55 -23.26
N ARG A 92 -5.93 -15.87 -23.39
CA ARG A 92 -6.93 -16.75 -22.75
C ARG A 92 -6.28 -17.77 -21.82
N GLU A 93 -5.01 -18.08 -22.04
CA GLU A 93 -4.23 -19.04 -21.26
C GLU A 93 -2.77 -18.55 -21.18
N ILE A 94 -2.14 -18.81 -20.04
CA ILE A 94 -0.77 -18.41 -19.72
C ILE A 94 0.04 -19.69 -19.56
N GLU A 95 0.97 -19.94 -20.50
CA GLU A 95 1.96 -21.01 -20.46
C GLU A 95 3.25 -20.46 -19.83
N GLY A 96 3.17 -20.03 -18.57
CA GLY A 96 4.27 -19.41 -17.81
C GLY A 96 3.82 -18.99 -16.41
N ASN A 97 4.57 -18.08 -15.80
CA ASN A 97 4.33 -17.59 -14.44
C ASN A 97 3.55 -16.28 -14.42
N ILE A 98 2.96 -15.99 -13.27
CA ILE A 98 2.55 -14.64 -12.90
C ILE A 98 3.57 -14.14 -11.88
N VAL A 99 4.41 -13.20 -12.30
CA VAL A 99 5.47 -12.60 -11.50
C VAL A 99 4.95 -11.33 -10.85
N LEU A 100 5.05 -11.26 -9.53
CA LEU A 100 4.74 -10.09 -8.74
C LEU A 100 6.06 -9.42 -8.36
N ASP A 101 6.39 -8.31 -9.03
CA ASP A 101 7.63 -7.57 -8.82
C ASP A 101 7.39 -6.38 -7.91
N ASP A 102 7.96 -6.45 -6.70
CA ASP A 102 7.95 -5.37 -5.72
C ASP A 102 9.36 -4.85 -5.36
N SER A 103 10.34 -5.11 -6.24
CA SER A 103 11.74 -4.74 -6.07
C SER A 103 12.03 -3.24 -6.13
N TYR A 104 11.00 -2.40 -6.39
CA TYR A 104 11.16 -0.95 -6.38
C TYR A 104 11.48 -0.40 -4.98
N PHE A 105 11.06 -1.10 -3.92
CA PHE A 105 11.44 -0.83 -2.54
C PHE A 105 12.42 -1.88 -2.03
N THR A 106 13.05 -1.60 -0.89
CA THR A 106 13.88 -2.59 -0.19
C THR A 106 13.02 -3.67 0.47
N GLU A 107 13.64 -4.75 0.92
CA GLU A 107 12.94 -5.88 1.53
C GLU A 107 12.36 -5.56 2.91
N GLU A 108 12.86 -4.53 3.60
CA GLU A 108 12.37 -4.10 4.92
C GLU A 108 10.94 -3.54 4.85
N ARG A 109 9.99 -4.35 5.30
CA ARG A 109 8.55 -4.00 5.29
C ARG A 109 8.10 -3.16 6.48
N LEU A 110 8.86 -3.17 7.57
CA LEU A 110 8.50 -2.54 8.84
C LEU A 110 9.43 -1.35 9.14
N PRO A 111 8.88 -0.15 9.40
CA PRO A 111 9.69 0.99 9.80
C PRO A 111 10.43 0.77 11.12
N VAL A 112 11.65 1.30 11.20
CA VAL A 112 12.47 1.26 12.41
C VAL A 112 11.79 2.02 13.55
N GLY A 113 11.80 1.42 14.75
CA GLY A 113 11.24 2.01 15.96
C GLY A 113 9.75 1.75 16.19
N TRP A 114 9.09 1.00 15.30
CA TRP A 114 7.73 0.56 15.54
C TRP A 114 7.64 -0.49 16.64
N ALA A 115 6.59 -0.42 17.45
CA ALA A 115 6.39 -1.35 18.55
C ALA A 115 5.63 -2.59 18.08
N TRP A 116 6.14 -3.77 18.46
CA TRP A 116 5.63 -5.07 18.02
C TRP A 116 4.14 -5.30 18.30
N HIS A 117 3.60 -4.71 19.38
CA HIS A 117 2.25 -4.98 19.88
C HIS A 117 1.12 -4.32 19.06
N TYR A 118 1.45 -3.53 18.03
CA TYR A 118 0.46 -2.94 17.15
C TYR A 118 0.65 -3.31 15.67
N LEU A 119 1.59 -4.20 15.35
CA LEU A 119 1.92 -4.52 13.95
C LEU A 119 0.80 -5.26 13.20
N ASP A 120 -0.19 -5.77 13.92
CA ASP A 120 -1.44 -6.31 13.39
C ASP A 120 -2.50 -5.22 13.12
N ALA A 121 -2.28 -3.99 13.58
CA ALA A 121 -3.21 -2.89 13.38
C ALA A 121 -3.12 -2.32 11.96
N ARG A 122 -4.27 -1.93 11.41
CA ARG A 122 -4.40 -1.33 10.07
C ARG A 122 -3.46 -0.14 9.81
N TYR A 123 -3.21 0.69 10.81
CA TYR A 123 -2.33 1.87 10.66
C TYR A 123 -0.84 1.52 10.66
N ALA A 124 -0.50 0.26 10.93
CA ALA A 124 0.83 -0.29 10.99
C ALA A 124 1.03 -1.44 9.99
N ALA A 125 0.22 -1.49 8.93
CA ALA A 125 0.40 -2.45 7.85
C ALA A 125 1.81 -2.34 7.25
N GLU A 126 2.37 -3.49 6.88
CA GLU A 126 3.66 -3.61 6.20
C GLU A 126 3.71 -2.79 4.90
N VAL A 127 4.85 -2.15 4.64
CA VAL A 127 5.09 -1.32 3.45
C VAL A 127 5.68 -2.18 2.33
N SER A 128 5.06 -2.16 1.15
CA SER A 128 5.57 -2.82 -0.05
C SER A 128 5.42 -1.90 -1.27
N ALA A 129 6.28 -2.09 -2.27
CA ALA A 129 6.10 -1.45 -3.57
C ALA A 129 4.86 -2.00 -4.30
N LEU A 130 4.41 -3.21 -3.97
CA LEU A 130 3.22 -3.83 -4.52
C LEU A 130 2.31 -4.30 -3.37
N SER A 131 1.41 -3.41 -2.95
CA SER A 131 0.36 -3.71 -1.97
C SER A 131 -1.01 -3.73 -2.63
N LEU A 132 -1.87 -4.66 -2.21
CA LEU A 132 -3.26 -4.71 -2.61
C LEU A 132 -4.15 -4.27 -1.45
N ASN A 133 -5.12 -3.39 -1.72
CA ASN A 133 -6.10 -2.93 -0.72
C ASN A 133 -5.44 -2.38 0.57
N ARG A 134 -4.40 -1.54 0.41
CA ARG A 134 -3.60 -0.98 1.51
C ARG A 134 -2.87 -2.03 2.37
N ASN A 135 -2.68 -3.23 1.84
CA ASN A 135 -2.09 -4.37 2.53
C ASN A 135 -2.86 -4.80 3.79
N VAL A 136 -4.20 -4.71 3.73
CA VAL A 136 -5.09 -4.97 4.86
C VAL A 136 -6.21 -5.90 4.42
N VAL A 137 -6.58 -6.82 5.30
CA VAL A 137 -7.82 -7.60 5.20
C VAL A 137 -8.76 -7.21 6.35
N ASN A 138 -10.06 -7.25 6.08
CA ASN A 138 -11.07 -7.14 7.11
C ASN A 138 -11.38 -8.54 7.65
N VAL A 139 -11.44 -8.67 8.97
CA VAL A 139 -11.86 -9.90 9.65
C VAL A 139 -13.22 -9.64 10.27
N HIS A 140 -14.24 -10.36 9.81
CA HIS A 140 -15.59 -10.29 10.35
C HIS A 140 -15.79 -11.47 11.31
N ILE A 141 -16.24 -11.16 12.53
CA ILE A 141 -16.47 -12.16 13.57
C ILE A 141 -17.94 -12.07 13.97
N GLU A 142 -18.67 -13.15 13.75
CA GLU A 142 -20.09 -13.26 14.07
C GLU A 142 -20.31 -14.33 15.14
N SER A 143 -20.98 -13.95 16.23
CA SER A 143 -21.33 -14.89 17.30
C SER A 143 -22.34 -15.93 16.81
N THR A 144 -22.17 -17.18 17.22
CA THR A 144 -23.11 -18.26 16.89
C THR A 144 -24.02 -18.59 18.09
N ARG A 145 -23.63 -19.54 18.95
CA ARG A 145 -24.35 -19.94 20.17
C ARG A 145 -23.38 -19.99 21.36
N PRO A 146 -23.85 -19.81 22.60
CA PRO A 146 -23.00 -19.99 23.77
C PRO A 146 -22.28 -21.35 23.76
N GLY A 147 -20.97 -21.34 23.96
CA GLY A 147 -20.12 -22.55 23.94
C GLY A 147 -19.75 -23.07 22.54
N GLN A 148 -20.18 -22.42 21.46
CA GLN A 148 -19.77 -22.75 20.09
C GLN A 148 -18.78 -21.70 19.54
N PRO A 149 -17.87 -22.08 18.63
CA PRO A 149 -17.00 -21.14 17.95
C PRO A 149 -17.78 -20.06 17.19
N ALA A 150 -17.23 -18.85 17.13
CA ALA A 150 -17.75 -17.80 16.25
C ALA A 150 -17.52 -18.16 14.77
N ASN A 151 -18.37 -17.63 13.89
CA ASN A 151 -18.09 -17.63 12.46
C ASN A 151 -17.08 -16.52 12.17
N VAL A 152 -16.00 -16.86 11.48
CA VAL A 152 -14.95 -15.89 11.09
C VAL A 152 -14.83 -15.89 9.58
N THR A 153 -14.92 -14.70 8.97
CA THR A 153 -14.71 -14.52 7.53
C THR A 153 -13.67 -13.42 7.29
N ILE A 154 -12.94 -13.53 6.17
CA ILE A 154 -11.83 -12.62 5.82
C ILE A 154 -12.10 -12.05 4.42
N GLU A 155 -12.00 -10.72 4.29
CA GLU A 155 -12.21 -10.00 3.03
C GLU A 155 -11.05 -9.03 2.72
N PRO A 156 -10.42 -9.10 1.52
CA PRO A 156 -10.59 -10.16 0.52
C PRO A 156 -10.11 -11.52 1.06
N PHE A 157 -10.66 -12.61 0.50
CA PHE A 157 -10.26 -13.95 0.90
C PHE A 157 -8.76 -14.15 0.70
N THR A 158 -8.08 -14.62 1.74
CA THR A 158 -6.67 -15.00 1.69
C THR A 158 -6.42 -16.23 2.55
N ARG A 159 -5.42 -17.03 2.19
CA ARG A 159 -4.92 -18.15 3.01
C ARG A 159 -3.73 -17.77 3.88
N TYR A 160 -3.24 -16.55 3.74
CA TYR A 160 -2.06 -16.03 4.44
C TYR A 160 -2.37 -15.74 5.91
N VAL A 161 -3.48 -15.04 6.16
CA VAL A 161 -3.99 -14.76 7.50
C VAL A 161 -4.78 -15.97 7.98
N LYS A 162 -4.44 -16.50 9.16
CA LYS A 162 -5.03 -17.72 9.74
C LYS A 162 -5.49 -17.48 11.18
#